data_AF-A0A7J6BIJ6-F1
#
_entry.id   AF-A0A7J6BIJ6-F1
#
_cell.length_a   1.000
_cell.length_b   1.000
_cell.length_c   1.000
_cell.angle_alpha   90.00
_cell.angle_beta   90.00
_cell.angle_gamma   90.00
#
_symmetry.space_group_name_H-M   'P 1'
#
loop_
_entity.id
_entity.type
_entity.pdbx_description
1 polymer ?
#
loop_
_entity_poly.entity_id
_entity_poly.type
_entity_poly.pdbx_seq_one_letter_code
_entity_poly.pdbx_strand_id
1 'polypeptide(L)'
;MLCGLRREVKSSFDDGPYSKGNKESTGPESSLVSRRQSIPEELRGVTLVELIKKEGSTLGLTISGGTDKDGKPRVSNLRPGGLAARSDQLNVGDYIKSVNGINLTKLRHDEIISLLKNVGERVVLEVEYELPPAGSDSTSGVISKTIEICLHKEGNSFGFVMRGGSHEDWHKTRPLVVTYIRPGGPADREGTLKAGDRLLSVDGVPLHSASHSEALNVLAQCSQEAIFQIEYDVTIMDSVKNASGPLLVEIAKSPGASLGITLTSATHRNKQVIIIDKIKAASVVDRSGALHVGDHILTIDSTSTEHCTMLEATQLLASTSDLAKLEILPAHHMRLTSKVQDTDLL
;
A
#
# COMPACT_ATOMS: atom_id res chain seq x y z
N MET A 1 7.93 1.46 -2.38
CA MET A 1 7.89 1.92 -3.79
C MET A 1 9.32 2.09 -4.26
N LEU A 2 9.75 1.36 -5.29
CA LEU A 2 11.09 1.48 -5.87
C LEU A 2 10.96 2.18 -7.21
N CYS A 3 11.47 3.41 -7.30
CA CYS A 3 11.59 4.16 -8.55
C CYS A 3 12.93 3.76 -9.20
N GLY A 4 12.87 2.96 -10.26
CA GLY A 4 14.07 2.50 -10.99
C GLY A 4 14.28 3.27 -12.28
N LEU A 5 15.35 4.08 -12.34
CA LEU A 5 15.86 4.66 -13.58
C LEU A 5 16.62 3.57 -14.36
N ARG A 6 16.14 3.19 -15.56
CA ARG A 6 16.85 2.26 -16.45
C ARG A 6 17.36 3.00 -17.69
N ARG A 7 18.68 3.06 -17.85
CA ARG A 7 19.36 3.46 -19.09
C ARG A 7 19.52 2.22 -19.98
N GLU A 8 19.05 2.29 -21.21
CA GLU A 8 19.34 1.29 -22.24
C GLU A 8 20.78 1.41 -22.73
N VAL A 9 21.49 0.29 -22.84
CA VAL A 9 22.68 0.15 -23.68
C VAL A 9 22.55 -1.17 -24.44
N LYS A 10 22.50 -1.08 -25.78
CA LYS A 10 22.60 -2.19 -26.72
C LYS A 10 24.07 -2.43 -27.08
N SER A 11 24.52 -3.69 -27.11
CA SER A 11 25.50 -4.18 -28.10
C SER A 11 25.60 -5.71 -28.14
N SER A 12 25.14 -6.27 -29.26
CA SER A 12 25.65 -7.37 -30.11
C SER A 12 26.31 -8.66 -29.55
N PHE A 13 25.86 -9.77 -30.14
CA PHE A 13 26.30 -11.18 -30.14
C PHE A 13 27.77 -11.45 -30.53
N ASP A 14 28.37 -12.55 -30.04
CA ASP A 14 28.90 -13.68 -30.86
C ASP A 14 29.27 -14.92 -29.99
N ASP A 15 29.19 -16.12 -30.61
CA ASP A 15 29.31 -17.49 -30.08
C ASP A 15 30.76 -18.04 -30.00
N GLY A 16 30.99 -19.07 -29.16
CA GLY A 16 32.01 -20.11 -29.43
C GLY A 16 32.83 -20.68 -28.24
N PRO A 17 33.27 -21.95 -28.27
CA PRO A 17 33.19 -22.85 -27.11
C PRO A 17 34.52 -23.42 -26.57
N TYR A 18 34.43 -24.15 -25.44
CA TYR A 18 35.44 -24.99 -24.75
C TYR A 18 36.55 -24.29 -23.95
N SER A 19 36.55 -24.52 -22.62
CA SER A 19 37.64 -25.23 -21.92
C SER A 19 37.29 -25.52 -20.45
N LYS A 20 37.33 -26.81 -20.10
CA LYS A 20 37.35 -27.30 -18.71
C LYS A 20 38.63 -26.82 -18.02
N GLY A 21 38.50 -26.32 -16.79
CA GLY A 21 39.64 -25.98 -15.94
C GLY A 21 39.23 -25.91 -14.48
N ASN A 22 39.63 -26.92 -13.72
CA ASN A 22 39.41 -27.14 -12.30
C ASN A 22 39.98 -25.98 -11.44
N LYS A 23 39.20 -25.43 -10.49
CA LYS A 23 39.71 -24.66 -9.34
C LYS A 23 38.78 -24.81 -8.14
N GLU A 24 39.20 -25.59 -7.15
CA GLU A 24 38.83 -25.37 -5.76
C GLU A 24 39.51 -24.09 -5.26
N SER A 25 38.74 -23.16 -4.71
CA SER A 25 39.19 -22.20 -3.69
C SER A 25 37.98 -21.44 -3.13
N THR A 26 37.55 -21.89 -1.95
CA THR A 26 37.06 -21.06 -0.83
C THR A 26 36.37 -19.73 -1.18
N GLY A 27 35.04 -19.77 -1.29
CA GLY A 27 34.14 -18.65 -1.04
C GLY A 27 33.09 -19.07 -0.01
N PRO A 28 32.53 -18.15 0.80
CA PRO A 28 31.54 -18.52 1.80
C PRO A 28 30.21 -18.82 1.09
N GLU A 29 30.02 -20.08 0.68
CA GLU A 29 28.72 -20.61 0.30
C GLU A 29 27.87 -20.85 1.56
N SER A 30 27.52 -19.78 2.27
CA SER A 30 26.72 -19.84 3.51
C SER A 30 25.54 -18.88 3.55
N SER A 31 24.89 -18.56 2.42
CA SER A 31 23.71 -17.67 2.49
C SER A 31 22.58 -17.90 1.49
N LEU A 32 22.58 -18.93 0.64
CA LEU A 32 21.50 -19.11 -0.35
C LEU A 32 20.68 -20.41 -0.25
N VAL A 33 20.86 -21.23 0.80
CA VAL A 33 20.05 -22.46 0.99
C VAL A 33 19.51 -22.64 2.42
N SER A 34 19.48 -21.57 3.22
CA SER A 34 19.01 -21.62 4.63
C SER A 34 17.82 -20.72 4.96
N ARG A 35 17.16 -20.06 4.00
CA ARG A 35 15.94 -19.27 4.26
C ARG A 35 14.68 -20.17 4.28
N ARG A 36 14.72 -21.23 5.09
CA ARG A 36 13.64 -22.21 5.27
C ARG A 36 12.58 -21.68 6.26
N GLN A 37 11.54 -21.05 5.70
CA GLN A 37 10.14 -21.11 6.11
C GLN A 37 9.80 -21.04 7.63
N SER A 38 10.00 -19.89 8.26
CA SER A 38 9.14 -19.41 9.34
C SER A 38 9.41 -17.92 9.61
N ILE A 39 8.41 -17.20 10.08
CA ILE A 39 8.57 -15.81 10.53
C ILE A 39 9.47 -15.82 11.78
N PRO A 40 10.56 -15.04 11.81
CA PRO A 40 11.39 -14.87 12.99
C PRO A 40 10.54 -14.55 14.22
N GLU A 41 10.88 -15.12 15.37
CA GLU A 41 10.03 -15.03 16.56
C GLU A 41 9.79 -13.58 17.02
N GLU A 42 10.78 -12.71 16.84
CA GLU A 42 10.73 -11.27 17.11
C GLU A 42 9.83 -10.47 16.14
N LEU A 43 9.57 -11.02 14.96
CA LEU A 43 8.72 -10.42 13.92
C LEU A 43 7.36 -11.13 13.83
N ARG A 44 7.07 -12.08 14.72
CA ARG A 44 5.85 -12.88 14.64
C ARG A 44 4.74 -12.27 15.49
N GLY A 45 3.65 -11.90 14.82
CA GLY A 45 2.37 -11.59 15.44
C GLY A 45 1.44 -12.80 15.42
N VAL A 46 0.50 -12.86 16.37
CA VAL A 46 -0.54 -13.88 16.42
C VAL A 46 -1.90 -13.19 16.56
N THR A 47 -2.91 -13.71 15.87
CA THR A 47 -4.30 -13.27 16.02
C THR A 47 -5.26 -14.45 15.93
N LEU A 48 -6.44 -14.27 16.54
CA LEU A 48 -7.54 -15.22 16.47
C LEU A 48 -8.59 -14.67 15.52
N VAL A 49 -8.88 -15.40 14.44
CA VAL A 49 -9.89 -15.02 13.46
C VAL A 49 -11.10 -15.93 13.59
N GLU A 50 -12.22 -15.35 13.97
CA GLU A 50 -13.49 -16.05 14.07
C GLU A 50 -14.33 -15.85 12.81
N LEU A 51 -14.73 -16.97 12.20
CA LEU A 51 -15.55 -17.02 11.00
C LEU A 51 -16.82 -17.82 11.27
N ILE A 52 -17.97 -17.27 10.88
CA ILE A 52 -19.28 -17.92 10.98
C ILE A 52 -19.74 -18.31 9.57
N LYS A 53 -19.70 -19.61 9.30
CA LYS A 53 -20.02 -20.23 8.02
C LYS A 53 -21.52 -20.50 7.93
N LYS A 54 -22.21 -19.89 6.98
CA LYS A 54 -23.61 -20.21 6.69
C LYS A 54 -23.73 -21.62 6.10
N GLU A 55 -24.88 -22.27 6.30
CA GLU A 55 -25.16 -23.58 5.72
C GLU A 55 -24.95 -23.56 4.19
N GLY A 56 -24.29 -24.59 3.66
CA GLY A 56 -23.93 -24.68 2.23
C GLY A 56 -22.83 -23.72 1.75
N SER A 57 -22.34 -22.78 2.59
CA SER A 57 -21.22 -21.90 2.22
C SER A 57 -19.86 -22.56 2.50
N THR A 58 -18.79 -22.00 1.93
CA THR A 58 -17.41 -22.39 2.26
C THR A 58 -16.67 -21.19 2.84
N LEU A 59 -15.55 -21.45 3.51
CA LEU A 59 -14.69 -20.38 4.03
C LEU A 59 -14.14 -19.49 2.90
N GLY A 60 -14.00 -20.02 1.68
CA GLY A 60 -13.31 -19.32 0.60
C GLY A 60 -11.80 -19.14 0.86
N LEU A 61 -11.23 -20.02 1.69
CA LEU A 61 -9.83 -20.05 2.08
C LEU A 61 -9.12 -21.20 1.35
N THR A 62 -8.00 -20.92 0.70
CA THR A 62 -7.10 -21.96 0.17
C THR A 62 -5.81 -21.99 0.98
N ILE A 63 -5.43 -23.18 1.43
CA ILE A 63 -4.19 -23.42 2.19
C ILE A 63 -3.21 -24.23 1.35
N SER A 64 -1.93 -23.87 1.41
CA SER A 64 -0.79 -24.67 0.96
C SER A 64 0.03 -25.17 2.15
N GLY A 65 0.92 -26.13 1.94
CA GLY A 65 1.78 -26.68 3.00
C GLY A 65 1.09 -27.79 3.80
N GLY A 66 1.83 -28.33 4.76
CA GLY A 66 1.53 -29.59 5.46
C GLY A 66 2.84 -30.35 5.66
N THR A 67 2.86 -31.34 6.56
CA THR A 67 4.10 -32.08 6.87
C THR A 67 4.68 -32.86 5.67
N ASP A 68 3.86 -33.13 4.66
CA ASP A 68 4.17 -33.84 3.41
C ASP A 68 4.35 -32.90 2.19
N LYS A 69 4.22 -31.58 2.39
CA LYS A 69 4.38 -30.55 1.36
C LYS A 69 5.42 -29.52 1.80
N ASP A 70 5.81 -28.63 0.88
CA ASP A 70 6.81 -27.60 1.18
C ASP A 70 6.25 -26.54 2.14
N GLY A 71 6.47 -26.77 3.43
CA GLY A 71 6.36 -25.78 4.49
C GLY A 71 5.11 -25.83 5.34
N LYS A 72 5.06 -24.89 6.29
CA LYS A 72 3.96 -24.76 7.25
C LYS A 72 2.64 -24.40 6.53
N PRO A 73 1.49 -24.80 7.09
CA PRO A 73 0.17 -24.45 6.54
C PRO A 73 0.04 -22.93 6.39
N ARG A 74 -0.13 -22.47 5.15
CA ARG A 74 -0.10 -21.05 4.78
C ARG A 74 -1.28 -20.72 3.87
N VAL A 75 -1.88 -19.55 4.04
CA VAL A 75 -2.90 -19.01 3.15
C VAL A 75 -2.27 -18.76 1.79
N SER A 76 -2.67 -19.54 0.79
CA SER A 76 -2.18 -19.38 -0.59
C SER A 76 -3.11 -18.51 -1.43
N ASN A 77 -4.41 -18.49 -1.11
CA ASN A 77 -5.37 -17.65 -1.79
C ASN A 77 -6.60 -17.39 -0.92
N LEU A 78 -7.24 -16.24 -1.14
CA LEU A 78 -8.53 -15.88 -0.58
C LEU A 78 -9.50 -15.66 -1.75
N ARG A 79 -10.59 -16.43 -1.80
CA ARG A 79 -11.59 -16.31 -2.87
C ARG A 79 -12.27 -14.93 -2.77
N PRO A 80 -12.29 -14.11 -3.84
CA PRO A 80 -13.02 -12.85 -3.85
C PRO A 80 -14.50 -13.06 -3.48
N GLY A 81 -15.00 -12.25 -2.54
CA GLY A 81 -16.36 -12.38 -1.99
C GLY A 81 -16.58 -13.56 -1.03
N GLY A 82 -15.60 -14.43 -0.84
CA GLY A 82 -15.65 -15.52 0.14
C GLY A 82 -15.63 -15.03 1.59
N LEU A 83 -16.02 -15.88 2.53
CA LEU A 83 -16.12 -15.53 3.96
C LEU A 83 -14.79 -15.06 4.55
N ALA A 84 -13.71 -15.78 4.27
CA ALA A 84 -12.35 -15.47 4.72
C ALA A 84 -11.80 -14.17 4.12
N ALA A 85 -12.20 -13.82 2.89
CA ALA A 85 -11.83 -12.53 2.30
C ALA A 85 -12.64 -11.38 2.90
N ARG A 86 -13.95 -11.58 3.12
CA ARG A 86 -14.86 -10.56 3.67
C ARG A 86 -14.69 -10.33 5.17
N SER A 87 -14.00 -11.21 5.88
CA SER A 87 -13.67 -10.97 7.29
C SER A 87 -12.66 -9.83 7.45
N ASP A 88 -11.91 -9.50 6.39
CA ASP A 88 -10.87 -8.47 6.37
C ASP A 88 -9.86 -8.63 7.53
N GLN A 89 -9.58 -9.88 7.93
CA GLN A 89 -8.65 -10.23 9.01
C GLN A 89 -7.48 -11.10 8.55
N LEU A 90 -7.55 -11.65 7.33
CA LEU A 90 -6.56 -12.55 6.76
C LEU A 90 -5.88 -11.91 5.55
N ASN A 91 -4.57 -12.17 5.41
CA ASN A 91 -3.78 -11.85 4.24
C ASN A 91 -3.33 -13.14 3.56
N VAL A 92 -3.14 -13.05 2.23
CA VAL A 92 -2.40 -14.09 1.51
C VAL A 92 -0.98 -14.10 2.07
N GLY A 93 -0.57 -15.30 2.48
CA GLY A 93 0.74 -15.53 3.04
C GLY A 93 0.79 -15.68 4.55
N ASP A 94 -0.32 -15.45 5.26
CA ASP A 94 -0.45 -15.76 6.69
C ASP A 94 -0.32 -17.27 6.93
N TYR A 95 0.18 -17.64 8.11
CA TYR A 95 0.29 -19.04 8.53
C TYR A 95 -0.88 -19.42 9.43
N ILE A 96 -1.55 -20.53 9.13
CA ILE A 96 -2.64 -21.03 9.96
C ILE A 96 -2.06 -22.08 10.90
N LYS A 97 -1.92 -21.72 12.18
CA LYS A 97 -1.35 -22.57 13.21
C LYS A 97 -2.34 -23.61 13.69
N SER A 98 -3.59 -23.22 13.93
CA SER A 98 -4.63 -24.13 14.37
C SER A 98 -6.02 -23.74 13.87
N VAL A 99 -6.92 -24.72 13.82
CA VAL A 99 -8.34 -24.55 13.45
C VAL A 99 -9.17 -25.22 14.53
N ASN A 100 -10.03 -24.47 15.23
CA ASN A 100 -10.83 -24.94 16.36
C ASN A 100 -9.99 -25.70 17.41
N GLY A 101 -8.75 -25.22 17.66
CA GLY A 101 -7.81 -25.83 18.60
C GLY A 101 -7.00 -27.02 18.05
N ILE A 102 -7.30 -27.50 16.84
CA ILE A 102 -6.52 -28.56 16.19
C ILE A 102 -5.30 -27.95 15.51
N ASN A 103 -4.11 -28.31 15.97
CA ASN A 103 -2.84 -27.79 15.45
C ASN A 103 -2.55 -28.36 14.04
N LEU A 104 -2.46 -27.49 13.05
CA LEU A 104 -2.23 -27.88 11.66
C LEU A 104 -0.76 -28.16 11.34
N THR A 105 0.18 -27.65 12.13
CA THR A 105 1.63 -27.76 11.82
C THR A 105 2.15 -29.20 11.89
N LYS A 106 1.37 -30.11 12.47
CA LYS A 106 1.67 -31.54 12.60
C LYS A 106 0.87 -32.43 11.63
N LEU A 107 0.03 -31.82 10.79
CA LEU A 107 -0.87 -32.54 9.89
C LEU A 107 -0.32 -32.55 8.46
N ARG A 108 -0.64 -33.62 7.73
CA ARG A 108 -0.45 -33.68 6.28
C ARG A 108 -1.41 -32.74 5.57
N HIS A 109 -1.09 -32.37 4.33
CA HIS A 109 -1.86 -31.47 3.52
C HIS A 109 -3.29 -31.98 3.29
N ASP A 110 -3.45 -33.27 2.97
CA ASP A 110 -4.76 -33.91 2.79
C ASP A 110 -5.61 -33.88 4.06
N GLU A 111 -5.00 -34.08 5.23
CA GLU A 111 -5.63 -33.98 6.54
C GLU A 111 -6.11 -32.55 6.83
N ILE A 112 -5.27 -31.54 6.54
CA ILE A 112 -5.62 -30.12 6.71
C ILE A 112 -6.81 -29.75 5.83
N ILE A 113 -6.79 -30.13 4.56
CA ILE A 113 -7.90 -29.85 3.62
C ILE A 113 -9.17 -30.57 4.07
N SER A 114 -9.06 -31.83 4.52
CA SER A 114 -10.20 -32.58 5.04
C SER A 114 -10.79 -31.94 6.29
N LEU A 115 -9.93 -31.46 7.19
CA LEU A 115 -10.35 -30.72 8.39
C LEU A 115 -11.14 -29.46 8.01
N LEU A 116 -10.60 -28.61 7.12
CA LEU A 116 -11.24 -27.37 6.69
C LEU A 116 -12.55 -27.57 5.92
N LYS A 117 -12.74 -28.70 5.25
CA LYS A 117 -14.00 -29.04 4.59
C LYS A 117 -15.08 -29.42 5.60
N ASN A 118 -14.68 -30.12 6.66
CA ASN A 118 -15.57 -30.68 7.68
C ASN A 118 -15.74 -29.80 8.92
N VAL A 119 -15.14 -28.61 8.95
CA VAL A 119 -15.43 -27.64 10.02
C VAL A 119 -16.91 -27.25 10.03
N GLY A 120 -17.45 -27.15 11.24
CA GLY A 120 -18.83 -26.72 11.49
C GLY A 120 -19.08 -25.26 11.17
N GLU A 121 -20.17 -24.74 11.71
CA GLU A 121 -20.62 -23.36 11.50
C GLU A 121 -19.60 -22.34 12.05
N ARG A 122 -19.11 -22.57 13.25
CA ARG A 122 -18.13 -21.70 13.92
C ARG A 122 -16.71 -22.21 13.69
N VAL A 123 -15.88 -21.34 13.11
CA VAL A 123 -14.47 -21.63 12.81
C VAL A 123 -13.59 -20.57 13.45
N VAL A 124 -12.70 -20.99 14.35
CA VAL A 124 -11.70 -20.15 14.98
C VAL A 124 -10.34 -20.56 14.43
N LEU A 125 -9.69 -19.62 13.76
CA LEU A 125 -8.36 -19.78 13.19
C LEU A 125 -7.35 -19.08 14.10
N GLU A 126 -6.30 -19.78 14.50
CA GLU A 126 -5.12 -19.15 15.09
C GLU A 126 -4.11 -18.87 13.98
N VAL A 127 -3.82 -17.59 13.77
CA VAL A 127 -3.08 -17.11 12.61
C VAL A 127 -1.78 -16.46 13.05
N GLU A 128 -0.66 -16.95 12.53
CA GLU A 128 0.64 -16.30 12.68
C GLU A 128 0.92 -15.44 11.44
N TYR A 129 1.46 -14.24 11.68
CA TYR A 129 1.77 -13.29 10.62
C TYR A 129 3.02 -12.48 10.90
N GLU A 130 3.58 -11.89 9.85
CA GLU A 130 4.73 -11.00 9.96
C GLU A 130 4.26 -9.63 10.45
N LEU A 131 4.82 -9.20 11.57
CA LEU A 131 4.62 -7.90 12.16
C LEU A 131 5.07 -6.82 11.16
N PRO A 132 4.31 -5.71 11.04
CA PRO A 132 4.80 -4.55 10.31
C PRO A 132 6.17 -4.10 10.83
N PRO A 133 6.94 -3.34 10.04
CA PRO A 133 8.18 -2.73 10.51
C PRO A 133 7.95 -1.92 11.81
N ALA A 134 8.93 -1.92 12.72
CA ALA A 134 8.84 -1.31 14.07
C ALA A 134 8.51 0.19 14.08
N GLY A 135 8.73 0.85 12.96
CA GLY A 135 8.33 2.22 12.70
C GLY A 135 9.02 2.68 11.42
N SER A 136 8.64 3.85 10.94
CA SER A 136 9.54 4.61 10.10
C SER A 136 10.72 5.00 10.99
N ASP A 137 11.81 4.22 10.97
CA ASP A 137 13.10 4.88 11.02
C ASP A 137 12.98 6.02 10.03
N SER A 138 13.25 7.23 10.49
CA SER A 138 13.12 8.47 9.72
C SER A 138 14.05 8.35 8.51
N THR A 139 13.59 7.62 7.49
CA THR A 139 14.30 7.44 6.26
C THR A 139 14.34 8.83 5.68
N SER A 140 15.56 9.36 5.55
CA SER A 140 15.84 10.68 5.01
C SER A 140 15.10 10.84 3.68
N GLY A 141 13.89 11.41 3.69
CA GLY A 141 13.03 11.45 2.52
C GLY A 141 11.53 11.22 2.71
N VAL A 142 11.00 11.09 3.95
CA VAL A 142 9.55 10.95 4.18
C VAL A 142 9.08 11.87 5.32
N ILE A 143 7.92 12.51 5.16
CA ILE A 143 7.17 13.17 6.24
C ILE A 143 5.84 12.45 6.47
N SER A 144 5.43 12.32 7.72
CA SER A 144 4.12 11.76 8.06
C SER A 144 3.10 12.89 8.27
N LYS A 145 1.88 12.69 7.78
CA LYS A 145 0.75 13.61 7.92
C LYS A 145 -0.45 12.85 8.48
N THR A 146 -1.38 13.57 9.09
CA THR A 146 -2.59 13.01 9.68
C THR A 146 -3.85 13.55 9.00
N ILE A 147 -4.85 12.70 8.82
CA ILE A 147 -6.16 13.05 8.26
C ILE A 147 -7.27 12.21 8.92
N GLU A 148 -8.48 12.76 8.96
CA GLU A 148 -9.69 12.01 9.30
C GLU A 148 -10.43 11.55 8.05
N ILE A 149 -10.86 10.29 8.04
CA ILE A 149 -11.69 9.71 6.98
C ILE A 149 -12.95 9.10 7.59
N CYS A 150 -14.07 9.16 6.86
CA CYS A 150 -15.31 8.50 7.27
C CYS A 150 -15.51 7.23 6.44
N LEU A 151 -15.63 6.09 7.11
CA LEU A 151 -15.91 4.80 6.48
C LEU A 151 -17.27 4.27 6.92
N HIS A 152 -17.98 3.66 5.96
CA HIS A 152 -19.26 3.01 6.20
C HIS A 152 -19.06 1.50 6.21
N LYS A 153 -19.29 0.87 7.36
CA LYS A 153 -19.11 -0.56 7.59
C LYS A 153 -19.94 -1.37 6.60
N GLU A 154 -19.42 -2.46 6.08
CA GLU A 154 -20.18 -3.38 5.22
C GLU A 154 -20.20 -4.77 5.86
N GLY A 155 -21.36 -5.18 6.38
CA GLY A 155 -21.42 -6.34 7.25
C GLY A 155 -20.74 -6.03 8.57
N ASN A 156 -19.62 -6.70 8.87
CA ASN A 156 -18.89 -6.49 10.13
C ASN A 156 -17.47 -5.92 9.94
N SER A 157 -17.16 -5.33 8.79
CA SER A 157 -15.81 -4.82 8.50
C SER A 157 -15.81 -3.52 7.68
N PHE A 158 -14.64 -2.87 7.64
CA PHE A 158 -14.40 -1.65 6.87
C PHE A 158 -13.57 -1.92 5.59
N GLY A 159 -13.34 -3.18 5.22
CA GLY A 159 -12.66 -3.51 3.96
C GLY A 159 -11.13 -3.43 4.01
N PHE A 160 -10.50 -3.54 5.17
CA PHE A 160 -9.04 -3.51 5.30
C PHE A 160 -8.55 -4.48 6.39
N VAL A 161 -7.33 -4.99 6.21
CA VAL A 161 -6.63 -5.84 7.19
C VAL A 161 -5.63 -5.00 7.96
N MET A 162 -5.74 -5.00 9.29
CA MET A 162 -4.84 -4.30 10.21
C MET A 162 -3.89 -5.30 10.89
N ARG A 163 -2.64 -4.90 11.15
CA ARG A 163 -1.64 -5.69 11.89
C ARG A 163 -0.82 -4.80 12.82
N GLY A 164 -0.15 -5.39 13.81
CA GLY A 164 0.59 -4.67 14.83
C GLY A 164 -0.24 -4.43 16.10
N GLY A 165 0.09 -3.39 16.86
CA GLY A 165 -0.46 -3.12 18.19
C GLY A 165 0.57 -3.28 19.30
N SER A 166 0.18 -2.91 20.51
CA SER A 166 0.98 -3.12 21.71
C SER A 166 1.10 -4.61 22.04
N HIS A 167 2.24 -4.98 22.60
CA HIS A 167 2.56 -6.35 22.99
C HIS A 167 3.37 -6.33 24.30
N GLU A 168 3.22 -7.35 25.14
CA GLU A 168 3.94 -7.46 26.43
C GLU A 168 5.46 -7.39 26.24
N ASP A 169 5.96 -8.09 25.23
CA ASP A 169 7.30 -7.90 24.69
C ASP A 169 7.38 -6.63 23.85
N TRP A 170 8.07 -5.61 24.38
CA TRP A 170 8.31 -4.33 23.71
C TRP A 170 8.94 -4.49 22.32
N HIS A 171 9.80 -5.49 22.12
CA HIS A 171 10.45 -5.72 20.81
C HIS A 171 9.46 -6.17 19.73
N LYS A 172 8.25 -6.61 20.11
CA LYS A 172 7.16 -6.98 19.20
C LYS A 172 6.07 -5.92 19.08
N THR A 173 6.14 -4.86 19.89
CA THR A 173 5.20 -3.74 19.78
C THR A 173 5.40 -3.06 18.43
N ARG A 174 4.30 -2.83 17.71
CA ARG A 174 4.28 -2.18 16.39
C ARG A 174 3.14 -1.17 16.32
N PRO A 175 3.24 -0.13 15.49
CA PRO A 175 2.06 0.66 15.15
C PRO A 175 0.99 -0.23 14.51
N LEU A 176 -0.28 0.16 14.65
CA LEU A 176 -1.38 -0.51 13.96
C LEU A 176 -1.40 -0.06 12.50
N VAL A 177 -0.93 -0.94 11.61
CA VAL A 177 -0.74 -0.66 10.18
C VAL A 177 -1.79 -1.38 9.35
N VAL A 178 -2.36 -0.68 8.37
CA VAL A 178 -3.17 -1.28 7.31
C VAL A 178 -2.24 -2.03 6.36
N THR A 179 -2.43 -3.33 6.23
CA THR A 179 -1.57 -4.20 5.39
C THR A 179 -2.21 -4.58 4.07
N TYR A 180 -3.54 -4.54 3.99
CA TYR A 180 -4.30 -4.85 2.80
C TYR A 180 -5.62 -4.09 2.79
N ILE A 181 -6.07 -3.72 1.59
CA ILE A 181 -7.39 -3.15 1.36
C ILE A 181 -8.10 -4.04 0.36
N ARG A 182 -9.30 -4.49 0.72
CA ARG A 182 -10.12 -5.37 -0.10
C ARG A 182 -10.74 -4.57 -1.26
N PRO A 183 -10.48 -4.96 -2.52
CA PRO A 183 -11.09 -4.32 -3.68
C PRO A 183 -12.62 -4.30 -3.59
N GLY A 184 -13.22 -3.15 -3.86
CA GLY A 184 -14.66 -2.88 -3.77
C GLY A 184 -15.22 -2.78 -2.35
N GLY A 185 -14.40 -2.98 -1.31
CA GLY A 185 -14.81 -2.81 0.09
C GLY A 185 -14.91 -1.33 0.51
N PRO A 186 -15.39 -1.03 1.72
CA PRO A 186 -15.61 0.35 2.17
C PRO A 186 -14.38 1.26 2.06
N ALA A 187 -13.23 0.82 2.58
CA ALA A 187 -11.97 1.58 2.48
C ALA A 187 -11.50 1.80 1.04
N ASP A 188 -11.72 0.84 0.15
CA ASP A 188 -11.37 0.99 -1.28
C ASP A 188 -12.28 2.00 -1.98
N ARG A 189 -13.59 1.97 -1.69
CA ARG A 189 -14.57 2.91 -2.27
C ARG A 189 -14.38 4.34 -1.78
N GLU A 190 -13.99 4.53 -0.52
CA GLU A 190 -13.61 5.85 0.00
C GLU A 190 -12.27 6.32 -0.62
N GLY A 191 -11.33 5.38 -0.78
CA GLY A 191 -10.18 5.50 -1.65
C GLY A 191 -8.98 6.27 -1.07
N THR A 192 -9.10 6.87 0.10
CA THR A 192 -8.05 7.64 0.78
C THR A 192 -7.11 6.72 1.57
N LEU A 193 -7.66 5.73 2.26
CA LEU A 193 -6.88 4.72 2.98
C LEU A 193 -6.06 3.86 2.00
N LYS A 194 -4.80 3.57 2.33
CA LYS A 194 -3.89 2.69 1.59
C LYS A 194 -3.12 1.75 2.53
N ALA A 195 -2.63 0.65 1.98
CA ALA A 195 -1.71 -0.21 2.71
C ALA A 195 -0.42 0.56 3.05
N GLY A 196 0.06 0.41 4.28
CA GLY A 196 1.16 1.19 4.86
C GLY A 196 0.68 2.31 5.81
N ASP A 197 -0.58 2.72 5.72
CA ASP A 197 -1.15 3.73 6.62
C ASP A 197 -1.30 3.20 8.04
N ARG A 198 -1.21 4.10 9.01
CA ARG A 198 -1.30 3.79 10.43
C ARG A 198 -2.61 4.30 10.99
N LEU A 199 -3.32 3.45 11.72
CA LEU A 199 -4.55 3.82 12.40
C LEU A 199 -4.22 4.43 13.76
N LEU A 200 -4.63 5.68 13.98
CA LEU A 200 -4.38 6.42 15.21
C LEU A 200 -5.59 6.38 16.15
N SER A 201 -6.81 6.50 15.63
CA SER A 201 -8.04 6.44 16.41
C SER A 201 -9.25 6.04 15.56
N VAL A 202 -10.31 5.58 16.22
CA VAL A 202 -11.62 5.29 15.62
C VAL A 202 -12.71 5.88 16.50
N ASP A 203 -13.59 6.72 15.94
CA ASP A 203 -14.65 7.45 16.66
C ASP A 203 -14.14 8.20 17.90
N GLY A 204 -12.95 8.80 17.78
CA GLY A 204 -12.28 9.50 18.87
C GLY A 204 -11.61 8.60 19.93
N VAL A 205 -11.73 7.27 19.81
CA VAL A 205 -11.03 6.31 20.69
C VAL A 205 -9.60 6.13 20.18
N PRO A 206 -8.58 6.57 20.94
CA PRO A 206 -7.18 6.44 20.52
C PRO A 206 -6.70 4.99 20.56
N LEU A 207 -5.87 4.61 19.59
CA LEU A 207 -5.35 3.26 19.41
C LEU A 207 -3.83 3.12 19.65
N HIS A 208 -3.12 4.20 20.01
CA HIS A 208 -1.64 4.21 20.13
C HIS A 208 -1.07 3.17 21.11
N SER A 209 -1.85 2.76 22.12
CA SER A 209 -1.45 1.76 23.13
C SER A 209 -2.30 0.49 23.08
N ALA A 210 -3.23 0.41 22.12
CA ALA A 210 -4.10 -0.73 21.97
C ALA A 210 -3.33 -1.93 21.42
N SER A 211 -3.57 -3.08 22.02
CA SER A 211 -3.16 -4.37 21.46
C SER A 211 -3.94 -4.65 20.17
N HIS A 212 -3.45 -5.61 19.39
CA HIS A 212 -4.13 -6.01 18.16
C HIS A 212 -5.61 -6.40 18.39
N SER A 213 -5.88 -7.17 19.44
CA SER A 213 -7.22 -7.64 19.80
C SER A 213 -8.11 -6.52 20.31
N GLU A 214 -7.59 -5.59 21.13
CA GLU A 214 -8.34 -4.42 21.58
C GLU A 214 -8.75 -3.53 20.40
N ALA A 215 -7.85 -3.28 19.47
CA ALA A 215 -8.15 -2.51 18.28
C ALA A 215 -9.23 -3.18 17.41
N LEU A 216 -9.18 -4.51 17.25
CA LEU A 216 -10.24 -5.26 16.57
C LEU A 216 -11.59 -5.18 17.30
N ASN A 217 -11.59 -5.20 18.64
CA ASN A 217 -12.80 -5.02 19.44
C ASN A 217 -13.41 -3.64 19.25
N VAL A 218 -12.59 -2.58 19.21
CA VAL A 218 -13.05 -1.22 18.91
C VAL A 218 -13.73 -1.19 17.54
N LEU A 219 -13.07 -1.73 16.49
CA LEU A 219 -13.66 -1.81 15.14
C LEU A 219 -14.97 -2.60 15.08
N ALA A 220 -15.08 -3.68 15.87
CA ALA A 220 -16.27 -4.49 15.95
C ALA A 220 -17.44 -3.74 16.63
N GLN A 221 -17.14 -2.93 17.64
CA GLN A 221 -18.12 -2.16 18.43
C GLN A 221 -18.50 -0.82 17.80
N CYS A 222 -17.71 -0.31 16.84
CA CYS A 222 -18.03 0.90 16.10
C CYS A 222 -19.36 0.81 15.37
N SER A 223 -19.96 1.99 15.20
CA SER A 223 -21.23 2.17 14.51
C SER A 223 -21.11 1.83 13.01
N GLN A 224 -22.24 1.85 12.31
CA GLN A 224 -22.26 1.63 10.87
C GLN A 224 -21.45 2.69 10.10
N GLU A 225 -21.37 3.89 10.64
CA GLU A 225 -20.50 4.98 10.17
C GLU A 225 -19.45 5.24 11.25
N ALA A 226 -18.17 5.29 10.87
CA ALA A 226 -17.09 5.54 11.81
C ALA A 226 -16.03 6.48 11.22
N ILE A 227 -15.51 7.35 12.07
CA ILE A 227 -14.46 8.32 11.74
C ILE A 227 -13.12 7.75 12.17
N PHE A 228 -12.19 7.63 11.23
CA PHE A 228 -10.85 7.12 11.44
C PHE A 228 -9.86 8.26 11.34
N GLN A 229 -9.04 8.45 12.37
CA GLN A 229 -7.84 9.27 12.25
C GLN A 229 -6.69 8.38 11.81
N ILE A 230 -6.10 8.71 10.67
CA ILE A 230 -5.03 7.93 10.06
C ILE A 230 -3.78 8.78 9.87
N GLU A 231 -2.63 8.14 9.98
CA GLU A 231 -1.34 8.70 9.60
C GLU A 231 -0.84 8.05 8.32
N TYR A 232 -0.38 8.87 7.39
CA TYR A 232 0.12 8.45 6.09
C TYR A 232 1.43 9.16 5.76
N ASP A 233 2.22 8.52 4.90
CA ASP A 233 3.55 8.99 4.53
C ASP A 233 3.54 9.73 3.20
N VAL A 234 4.26 10.84 3.16
CA VAL A 234 4.52 11.68 1.98
C VAL A 234 6.01 11.71 1.70
N THR A 235 6.41 11.34 0.49
CA THR A 235 7.82 11.39 0.09
C THR A 235 8.30 12.83 -0.13
N ILE A 236 9.51 13.13 0.32
CA ILE A 236 10.17 14.42 0.12
C ILE A 236 11.02 14.32 -1.15
N MET A 237 10.65 15.08 -2.19
CA MET A 237 11.39 15.12 -3.45
C MET A 237 12.29 16.36 -3.52
N ASP A 238 13.58 16.21 -3.18
CA ASP A 238 14.55 17.32 -3.25
C ASP A 238 14.77 17.80 -4.69
N SER A 239 14.64 16.91 -5.68
CA SER A 239 14.71 17.26 -7.10
C SER A 239 13.66 18.29 -7.52
N VAL A 240 12.47 18.27 -6.89
CA VAL A 240 11.41 19.24 -7.20
C VAL A 240 11.74 20.61 -6.61
N LYS A 241 12.24 20.66 -5.37
CA LYS A 241 12.63 21.91 -4.70
C LYS A 241 13.77 22.64 -5.41
N ASN A 242 14.72 21.89 -5.97
CA ASN A 242 15.93 22.43 -6.58
C ASN A 242 15.86 22.51 -8.12
N ALA A 243 14.76 22.08 -8.73
CA ALA A 243 14.63 22.15 -10.17
C ALA A 243 14.62 23.61 -10.65
N SER A 244 15.34 23.86 -11.75
CA SER A 244 15.44 25.15 -12.44
C SER A 244 14.61 25.22 -13.73
N GLY A 245 13.87 24.16 -14.08
CA GLY A 245 13.11 24.06 -15.35
C GLY A 245 11.98 23.04 -15.30
N PRO A 246 11.41 22.69 -16.46
CA PRO A 246 10.38 21.65 -16.57
C PRO A 246 10.85 20.32 -16.00
N LEU A 247 9.94 19.60 -15.33
CA LEU A 247 10.17 18.30 -14.74
C LEU A 247 9.15 17.30 -15.26
N LEU A 248 9.62 16.13 -15.71
CA LEU A 248 8.76 14.99 -15.96
C LEU A 248 8.57 14.21 -14.66
N VAL A 249 7.33 14.15 -14.20
CA VAL A 249 6.92 13.41 -13.01
C VAL A 249 6.11 12.20 -13.45
N GLU A 250 6.55 11.01 -13.03
CA GLU A 250 5.83 9.76 -13.26
C GLU A 250 5.17 9.32 -11.95
N ILE A 251 3.84 9.23 -11.95
CA ILE A 251 3.03 8.91 -10.76
C ILE A 251 2.29 7.61 -11.00
N ALA A 252 2.64 6.58 -10.24
CA ALA A 252 1.93 5.32 -10.25
C ALA A 252 0.62 5.42 -9.45
N LYS A 253 -0.49 4.95 -10.03
CA LYS A 253 -1.80 4.89 -9.40
C LYS A 253 -2.49 3.56 -9.69
N SER A 254 -3.43 3.15 -8.84
CA SER A 254 -4.27 2.00 -9.15
C SER A 254 -5.18 2.29 -10.37
N PRO A 255 -5.49 1.30 -11.21
CA PRO A 255 -6.44 1.47 -12.30
C PRO A 255 -7.78 2.03 -11.80
N GLY A 256 -8.29 3.07 -12.47
CA GLY A 256 -9.52 3.76 -12.08
C GLY A 256 -9.40 4.72 -10.88
N ALA A 257 -8.26 4.75 -10.17
CA ALA A 257 -8.03 5.74 -9.12
C ALA A 257 -7.75 7.13 -9.72
N SER A 258 -8.24 8.17 -9.03
CA SER A 258 -7.90 9.56 -9.34
C SER A 258 -6.55 9.95 -8.73
N LEU A 259 -5.82 10.85 -9.40
CA LEU A 259 -4.59 11.44 -8.85
C LEU A 259 -4.84 12.31 -7.60
N GLY A 260 -6.06 12.84 -7.46
CA GLY A 260 -6.46 13.69 -6.34
C GLY A 260 -6.00 15.14 -6.47
N ILE A 261 -5.94 15.65 -7.70
CA ILE A 261 -5.65 17.06 -8.00
C ILE A 261 -6.87 17.73 -8.61
N THR A 262 -7.04 19.02 -8.33
CA THR A 262 -8.00 19.89 -9.01
C THR A 262 -7.22 20.92 -9.82
N LEU A 263 -7.65 21.13 -11.06
CA LEU A 263 -7.02 22.06 -11.97
C LEU A 263 -7.77 23.39 -12.01
N THR A 264 -7.04 24.46 -12.28
CA THR A 264 -7.62 25.75 -12.67
C THR A 264 -6.85 26.35 -13.83
N SER A 265 -7.49 27.23 -14.59
CA SER A 265 -6.81 28.02 -15.61
C SER A 265 -6.33 29.34 -15.01
N ALA A 266 -5.08 29.68 -15.26
CA ALA A 266 -4.51 30.99 -14.95
C ALA A 266 -3.99 31.65 -16.23
N THR A 267 -3.70 32.95 -16.16
CA THR A 267 -3.04 33.67 -17.26
C THR A 267 -1.60 33.95 -16.86
N HIS A 268 -0.65 33.48 -17.66
CA HIS A 268 0.77 33.74 -17.47
C HIS A 268 1.39 34.22 -18.78
N ARG A 269 2.05 35.38 -18.78
CA ARG A 269 2.64 36.03 -19.98
C ARG A 269 1.66 36.14 -21.16
N ASN A 270 0.43 36.58 -20.88
CA ASN A 270 -0.68 36.68 -21.86
C ASN A 270 -1.09 35.35 -22.52
N LYS A 271 -0.71 34.21 -21.94
CA LYS A 271 -1.18 32.88 -22.36
C LYS A 271 -2.00 32.24 -21.26
N GLN A 272 -3.05 31.50 -21.65
CA GLN A 272 -3.80 30.67 -20.71
C GLN A 272 -2.95 29.44 -20.38
N VAL A 273 -2.85 29.12 -19.10
CA VAL A 273 -2.05 28.01 -18.56
C VAL A 273 -2.89 27.19 -17.59
N ILE A 274 -2.60 25.90 -17.50
CA ILE A 274 -3.31 24.99 -16.60
C ILE A 274 -2.45 24.74 -15.37
N ILE A 275 -2.94 25.12 -14.20
CA ILE A 275 -2.22 24.98 -12.94
C ILE A 275 -2.97 24.09 -11.96
N ILE A 276 -2.23 23.52 -11.01
CA ILE A 276 -2.82 22.77 -9.89
C ILE A 276 -3.41 23.77 -8.89
N ASP A 277 -4.73 23.77 -8.73
CA ASP A 277 -5.46 24.58 -7.74
C ASP A 277 -5.36 23.97 -6.34
N LYS A 278 -5.67 22.67 -6.25
CA LYS A 278 -5.73 21.95 -4.96
C LYS A 278 -5.23 20.53 -5.11
N ILE A 279 -4.67 20.02 -4.03
CA ILE A 279 -4.28 18.62 -3.87
C ILE A 279 -5.10 18.05 -2.71
N LYS A 280 -5.88 16.99 -2.97
CA LYS A 280 -6.60 16.25 -1.94
C LYS A 280 -5.58 15.60 -1.00
N ALA A 281 -5.73 15.81 0.30
CA ALA A 281 -4.87 15.19 1.30
C ALA A 281 -4.96 13.65 1.23
N ALA A 282 -3.82 12.98 1.46
CA ALA A 282 -3.64 11.53 1.33
C ALA A 282 -3.95 10.94 -0.06
N SER A 283 -4.08 11.80 -1.08
CA SER A 283 -4.16 11.35 -2.48
C SER A 283 -2.83 10.78 -2.97
N VAL A 284 -2.87 10.15 -4.14
CA VAL A 284 -1.67 9.63 -4.81
C VAL A 284 -0.64 10.76 -5.04
N VAL A 285 -1.11 11.95 -5.41
CA VAL A 285 -0.24 13.11 -5.61
C VAL A 285 0.29 13.67 -4.29
N ASP A 286 -0.54 13.79 -3.25
CA ASP A 286 -0.05 14.26 -1.94
C ASP A 286 1.02 13.32 -1.39
N ARG A 287 0.81 11.99 -1.50
CA ARG A 287 1.76 10.96 -1.06
C ARG A 287 3.06 10.95 -1.84
N SER A 288 3.05 11.31 -3.12
CA SER A 288 4.28 11.37 -3.92
C SER A 288 5.16 12.57 -3.59
N GLY A 289 4.57 13.64 -3.04
CA GLY A 289 5.24 14.92 -2.77
C GLY A 289 5.95 15.52 -4.01
N ALA A 290 5.59 15.05 -5.20
CA ALA A 290 6.24 15.43 -6.45
C ALA A 290 5.57 16.64 -7.10
N LEU A 291 4.30 16.89 -6.79
CA LEU A 291 3.54 18.04 -7.28
C LEU A 291 3.08 18.91 -6.13
N HIS A 292 2.98 20.21 -6.39
CA HIS A 292 2.55 21.22 -5.44
C HIS A 292 1.45 22.09 -6.04
N VAL A 293 0.65 22.71 -5.16
CA VAL A 293 -0.33 23.71 -5.57
C VAL A 293 0.39 24.88 -6.25
N GLY A 294 -0.12 25.28 -7.41
CA GLY A 294 0.43 26.31 -8.27
C GLY A 294 1.39 25.79 -9.35
N ASP A 295 1.74 24.50 -9.37
CA ASP A 295 2.56 23.94 -10.45
C ASP A 295 1.79 24.00 -11.77
N HIS A 296 2.48 24.42 -12.83
CA HIS A 296 1.92 24.53 -14.18
C HIS A 296 2.11 23.19 -14.90
N ILE A 297 1.01 22.57 -15.32
CA ILE A 297 1.03 21.35 -16.11
C ILE A 297 1.23 21.71 -17.57
N LEU A 298 2.34 21.27 -18.15
CA LEU A 298 2.72 21.46 -19.56
C LEU A 298 2.24 20.31 -20.45
N THR A 299 2.36 19.08 -19.96
CA THR A 299 1.86 17.89 -20.68
C THR A 299 1.24 16.86 -19.74
N ILE A 300 0.25 16.14 -20.25
CA ILE A 300 -0.40 14.98 -19.62
C ILE A 300 -0.27 13.80 -20.58
N ASP A 301 0.47 12.76 -20.19
CA ASP A 301 0.76 11.58 -21.02
C ASP A 301 1.23 11.95 -22.44
N SER A 302 2.15 12.92 -22.52
CA SER A 302 2.69 13.49 -23.77
C SER A 302 1.73 14.39 -24.58
N THR A 303 0.52 14.63 -24.08
CA THR A 303 -0.43 15.58 -24.68
C THR A 303 -0.21 16.97 -24.10
N SER A 304 0.09 17.96 -24.95
CA SER A 304 0.32 19.35 -24.53
C SER A 304 -0.96 20.02 -24.02
N THR A 305 -0.84 20.80 -22.95
CA THR A 305 -1.93 21.57 -22.34
C THR A 305 -2.04 23.01 -22.83
N GLU A 306 -1.15 23.49 -23.72
CA GLU A 306 -1.07 24.91 -24.15
C GLU A 306 -2.36 25.45 -24.78
N HIS A 307 -3.17 24.56 -25.37
CA HIS A 307 -4.46 24.88 -25.97
C HIS A 307 -5.60 24.05 -25.39
N CYS A 308 -5.35 23.30 -24.32
CA CYS A 308 -6.38 22.51 -23.68
C CYS A 308 -7.31 23.41 -22.87
N THR A 309 -8.60 23.16 -22.99
CA THR A 309 -9.58 23.64 -22.02
C THR A 309 -9.39 22.92 -20.68
N MET A 310 -9.90 23.52 -19.60
CA MET A 310 -9.90 22.89 -18.28
C MET A 310 -10.59 21.51 -18.31
N LEU A 311 -11.65 21.37 -19.10
CA LEU A 311 -12.44 20.15 -19.18
C LEU A 311 -11.65 19.05 -19.89
N GLU A 312 -11.00 19.37 -21.01
CA GLU A 312 -10.11 18.44 -21.72
C GLU A 312 -8.95 17.99 -20.83
N ALA A 313 -8.29 18.91 -20.12
CA ALA A 313 -7.19 18.56 -19.22
C ALA A 313 -7.65 17.65 -18.08
N THR A 314 -8.82 17.91 -17.52
CA THR A 314 -9.42 17.06 -16.49
C THR A 314 -9.77 15.67 -17.04
N GLN A 315 -10.27 15.58 -18.27
CA GLN A 315 -10.53 14.32 -18.97
C GLN A 315 -9.23 13.55 -19.25
N LEU A 316 -8.18 14.24 -19.69
CA LEU A 316 -6.86 13.65 -19.91
C LEU A 316 -6.34 13.02 -18.61
N LEU A 317 -6.38 13.77 -17.48
CA LEU A 317 -6.01 13.23 -16.17
C LEU A 317 -6.84 12.01 -15.76
N ALA A 318 -8.15 12.04 -16.01
CA ALA A 318 -9.04 10.91 -15.71
C ALA A 318 -8.77 9.68 -16.59
N SER A 319 -8.32 9.89 -17.83
CA SER A 319 -7.99 8.83 -18.79
C SER A 319 -6.60 8.21 -18.61
N THR A 320 -5.74 8.80 -17.77
CA THR A 320 -4.40 8.28 -17.49
C THR A 320 -4.46 6.84 -16.96
N SER A 321 -3.47 6.04 -17.37
CA SER A 321 -3.34 4.63 -16.96
C SER A 321 -2.93 4.50 -15.48
N ASP A 322 -2.44 3.32 -15.11
CA ASP A 322 -1.73 3.02 -13.87
C ASP A 322 -0.41 3.80 -13.68
N LEU A 323 0.13 4.41 -14.74
CA LEU A 323 1.27 5.33 -14.66
C LEU A 323 0.93 6.64 -15.39
N ALA A 324 0.71 7.71 -14.64
CA ALA A 324 0.50 9.05 -15.20
C ALA A 324 1.84 9.77 -15.38
N LYS A 325 2.08 10.31 -16.58
CA LYS A 325 3.28 11.09 -16.90
C LYS A 325 2.90 12.56 -17.06
N LEU A 326 3.39 13.40 -16.15
CA LEU A 326 3.08 14.81 -16.12
C LEU A 326 4.36 15.62 -16.28
N GLU A 327 4.44 16.43 -17.33
CA GLU A 327 5.49 17.44 -17.41
C GLU A 327 4.98 18.70 -16.74
N ILE A 328 5.68 19.16 -15.70
CA ILE A 328 5.29 20.32 -14.92
C ILE A 328 6.40 21.37 -14.88
N LEU A 329 6.00 22.64 -14.76
CA LEU A 329 6.87 23.73 -14.39
C LEU A 329 6.58 24.13 -12.93
N PRO A 330 7.53 23.95 -12.01
CA PRO A 330 7.31 24.23 -10.59
C PRO A 330 6.90 25.68 -10.28
N ALA A 331 5.98 25.85 -9.33
CA ALA A 331 5.38 27.14 -8.98
C ALA A 331 6.40 28.21 -8.53
N HIS A 332 7.54 27.82 -7.95
CA HIS A 332 8.58 28.79 -7.55
C HIS A 332 9.19 29.53 -8.76
N HIS A 333 9.19 28.94 -9.95
CA HIS A 333 9.59 29.64 -11.18
C HIS A 333 8.58 30.68 -11.64
N MET A 334 7.29 30.48 -11.40
CA MET A 334 6.26 31.46 -11.74
C MET A 334 6.41 32.74 -10.90
N ARG A 335 6.84 32.59 -9.64
CA ARG A 335 7.14 33.73 -8.74
C ARG A 335 8.46 34.44 -9.03
N LEU A 336 9.49 33.72 -9.48
CA LEU A 336 10.77 34.32 -9.86
C LEU A 336 10.68 35.09 -11.18
N THR A 337 9.93 34.58 -12.16
CA THR A 337 9.76 35.25 -13.47
C THR A 337 8.86 36.48 -13.43
N SER A 338 8.00 36.62 -12.41
CA SER A 338 7.20 37.84 -12.18
C SER A 338 8.00 38.93 -11.47
N LYS A 339 8.92 38.59 -10.56
CA LYS A 339 9.78 39.59 -9.88
C LYS A 339 10.84 40.23 -10.76
N VAL A 340 11.30 39.56 -11.82
CA VAL A 340 12.33 40.11 -12.72
C VAL A 340 11.74 41.20 -13.65
N GLN A 341 10.41 41.29 -13.78
CA GLN A 341 9.79 42.35 -14.60
C GLN A 341 9.59 43.68 -13.86
N ASP A 342 9.71 43.71 -12.53
CA ASP A 342 9.53 44.95 -11.74
C ASP A 342 10.85 45.67 -11.39
N THR A 343 12.01 45.16 -11.82
CA THR A 343 13.32 45.76 -11.50
C THR A 343 14.01 46.49 -12.66
N ASP A 344 13.42 46.56 -13.85
CA ASP A 344 13.98 47.28 -15.01
C ASP A 344 13.26 48.62 -15.32
N LEU A 345 12.69 49.25 -14.29
CA LEU A 345 12.18 50.62 -14.37
C LEU A 345 12.65 51.40 -13.13
N LEU A 346 13.91 51.84 -13.14
CA LEU A 346 14.38 53.06 -12.46
C LEU A 346 15.73 53.51 -13.01
#